data_AF-V9KVZ0-F1
#
_entry.id   AF-V9KVZ0-F1
#
_cell.length_a   1.000
_cell.length_b   1.000
_cell.length_c   1.000
_cell.angle_alpha   90.00
_cell.angle_beta   90.00
_cell.angle_gamma   90.00
#
_symmetry.space_group_name_H-M   'P 1'
#
loop_
_entity.id
_entity.type
_entity.pdbx_description
1 polymer ?
#
loop_
_entity_poly.entity_id
_entity_poly.type
_entity_poly.pdbx_seq_one_letter_code
_entity_poly.pdbx_strand_id
1 'polypeptide(L)'
;MNPRDVGSSRAVHVELTSQQRRLRHLRSIAARNVVNKNGFHLLDTYFSLHLCDDMKIFKAFYTSEVIKDSLNPTWRSLDFGLMPDRLDTSVSCIVVRIWGGKMGQYCLLIEWKVNLDGLKYLGQQIRAHNPNEIIFGLNDGYYGTPFDHKDLIEKKRSSLLQVDQSSVRNSYSVFSLLRLHTAQRAIKQTQVTVQKVGKEIEEKLRLTASTTKLKKERERLQLKILVLQNELQRQKRALSRGLEALEKERLSFQDKEILFASKRHHLQTQESTINEDKKECIAKRELFLKTNAQLNIRCRQLLSELSYIYPVEVTDQKDYIICGVRLPNSEDFQAKDDGSIAVALGYTAHLVLMISYFLQVPLRYPIIQKGSRSIIRDNITDKLSEKEREFPLYPRGGERFQFEYGVYLLNKNIAQLRYQHGLSTPDLRQSLPNLKNFME
;
A
#
# COMPACT_ATOMS: atom_id res chain seq x y z
N MET A 1 64.75 11.61 51.69
CA MET A 1 65.82 10.60 51.88
C MET A 1 65.42 9.34 51.14
N ASN A 2 66.00 9.13 49.96
CA ASN A 2 65.82 7.92 49.15
C ASN A 2 66.78 6.84 49.64
N PRO A 3 66.30 5.64 50.00
CA PRO A 3 67.09 4.43 49.96
C PRO A 3 66.65 3.62 48.74
N ARG A 4 67.08 4.05 47.55
CA ARG A 4 67.20 3.17 46.38
C ARG A 4 68.67 2.81 46.30
N ASP A 5 69.04 1.74 46.99
CA ASP A 5 70.21 0.90 46.70
C ASP A 5 70.24 -0.23 47.73
N VAL A 6 69.36 -1.20 47.54
CA VAL A 6 69.64 -2.56 48.00
C VAL A 6 70.03 -3.31 46.75
N GLY A 7 71.34 -3.42 46.55
CA GLY A 7 71.93 -4.21 45.48
C GLY A 7 71.26 -5.57 45.45
N SER A 8 70.75 -5.95 44.28
CA SER A 8 70.39 -7.34 44.00
C SER A 8 71.68 -8.14 44.11
N SER A 9 71.96 -8.66 45.31
CA SER A 9 72.95 -9.71 45.50
C SER A 9 72.51 -10.83 44.57
N ARG A 10 73.20 -11.00 43.44
CA ARG A 10 72.97 -12.14 42.55
C ARG A 10 73.10 -13.38 43.43
N ALA A 11 71.98 -14.05 43.68
CA ALA A 11 71.97 -15.28 44.45
C ALA A 11 72.86 -16.27 43.70
N VAL A 12 74.04 -16.55 44.25
CA VAL A 12 74.95 -17.54 43.69
C VAL A 12 74.32 -18.90 43.99
N HIS A 13 74.04 -19.68 42.95
CA HIS A 13 73.53 -21.03 43.14
C HIS A 13 74.59 -21.89 43.84
N VAL A 14 74.22 -22.45 45.00
CA VAL A 14 75.03 -23.43 45.74
C VAL A 14 74.18 -24.69 45.86
N GLU A 15 74.68 -25.81 45.33
CA GLU A 15 73.94 -27.07 45.31
C GLU A 15 74.01 -27.73 46.70
N LEU A 16 72.96 -27.55 47.52
CA LEU A 16 72.89 -28.05 48.89
C LEU A 16 71.81 -29.13 49.03
N THR A 17 72.17 -30.26 49.64
CA THR A 17 71.24 -31.37 49.89
C THR A 17 70.10 -31.00 50.85
N SER A 18 70.26 -29.95 51.67
CA SER A 18 69.25 -29.41 52.57
C SER A 18 68.42 -28.26 51.97
N GLN A 19 68.68 -27.84 50.73
CA GLN A 19 67.97 -26.72 50.12
C GLN A 19 66.52 -27.12 49.84
N GLN A 20 65.58 -26.51 50.58
CA GLN A 20 64.15 -26.72 50.34
C GLN A 20 63.62 -25.63 49.39
N ARG A 21 63.10 -26.06 48.24
CA ARG A 21 62.46 -25.19 47.24
C ARG A 21 60.95 -25.24 47.44
N ARG A 22 60.39 -24.09 47.79
CA ARG A 22 58.95 -23.92 48.06
C ARG A 22 58.31 -23.05 47.00
N LEU A 23 56.98 -23.10 46.90
CA LEU A 23 56.20 -22.31 45.95
C LEU A 23 56.54 -20.82 46.01
N ARG A 24 56.70 -20.23 47.21
CA ARG A 24 57.15 -18.83 47.39
C ARG A 24 58.48 -18.46 46.70
N HIS A 25 59.29 -19.44 46.28
CA HIS A 25 60.55 -19.20 45.58
C HIS A 25 60.39 -19.22 44.03
N LEU A 26 59.24 -19.64 43.52
CA LEU A 26 58.97 -19.72 42.09
C LEU A 26 58.69 -18.33 41.50
N ARG A 27 59.47 -17.93 40.49
CA ARG A 27 59.36 -16.60 39.87
C ARG A 27 58.85 -16.62 38.46
N SER A 28 59.19 -17.59 37.64
CA SER A 28 58.75 -17.63 36.25
C SER A 28 58.62 -19.06 35.74
N ILE A 29 57.78 -19.26 34.72
CA ILE A 29 57.66 -20.52 34.00
C ILE A 29 57.83 -20.23 32.51
N ALA A 30 58.51 -21.12 31.80
CA ALA A 30 58.62 -21.12 30.35
C ALA A 30 58.41 -22.53 29.82
N ALA A 31 57.93 -22.65 28.59
CA ALA A 31 57.91 -23.91 27.87
C ALA A 31 58.63 -23.78 26.53
N ARG A 32 59.21 -24.88 26.07
CA ARG A 32 60.00 -24.94 24.84
C ARG A 32 59.59 -26.14 24.00
N ASN A 33 59.62 -25.94 22.68
CA ASN A 33 59.28 -26.93 21.65
C ASN A 33 57.96 -27.65 21.95
N VAL A 34 56.91 -26.88 22.26
CA VAL A 34 55.58 -27.44 22.55
C VAL A 34 55.03 -28.15 21.31
N VAL A 35 54.76 -29.44 21.43
CA VAL A 35 54.30 -30.30 20.32
C VAL A 35 52.82 -30.07 20.07
N ASN A 36 52.47 -29.72 18.83
CA ASN A 36 51.09 -29.49 18.44
C ASN A 36 50.40 -30.79 17.98
N LYS A 37 49.27 -31.14 18.61
CA LYS A 37 48.41 -32.27 18.21
C LYS A 37 47.23 -31.86 17.32
N ASN A 38 47.02 -30.57 17.09
CA ASN A 38 45.81 -29.99 16.47
C ASN A 38 46.00 -29.52 15.02
N GLY A 39 47.07 -29.92 14.32
CA GLY A 39 47.26 -29.64 12.89
C GLY A 39 47.64 -28.19 12.50
N PHE A 40 47.81 -27.28 13.46
CA PHE A 40 48.29 -25.90 13.19
C PHE A 40 49.82 -25.78 13.26
N HIS A 41 50.43 -24.82 12.57
CA HIS A 41 51.89 -24.62 12.64
C HIS A 41 52.35 -23.90 13.93
N LEU A 42 51.51 -23.03 14.50
CA LEU A 42 51.78 -22.26 15.72
C LEU A 42 50.53 -22.24 16.61
N LEU A 43 50.72 -22.10 17.92
CA LEU A 43 49.67 -22.21 18.94
C LEU A 43 49.62 -20.97 19.85
N ASP A 44 48.41 -20.65 20.31
CA ASP A 44 48.20 -19.76 21.45
C ASP A 44 48.27 -20.60 22.74
N THR A 45 49.13 -20.24 23.69
CA THR A 45 49.40 -21.04 24.89
C THR A 45 49.30 -20.25 26.20
N TYR A 46 48.78 -20.88 27.25
CA TYR A 46 48.78 -20.36 28.63
C TYR A 46 48.96 -21.50 29.63
N PHE A 47 49.32 -21.20 30.87
CA PHE A 47 49.42 -22.20 31.93
C PHE A 47 48.55 -21.90 33.14
N SER A 48 48.22 -22.94 33.89
CA SER A 48 47.56 -22.84 35.20
C SER A 48 48.35 -23.59 36.27
N LEU A 49 48.38 -23.03 37.48
CA LEU A 49 49.00 -23.63 38.65
C LEU A 49 47.96 -24.14 39.62
N HIS A 50 48.19 -25.36 40.09
CA HIS A 50 47.30 -26.06 41.00
C HIS A 50 48.09 -26.57 42.20
N LEU A 51 47.50 -26.42 43.39
CA LEU A 51 47.93 -27.21 44.54
C LEU A 51 47.47 -28.66 44.35
N CYS A 52 48.27 -29.60 44.81
CA CYS A 52 47.98 -31.02 44.73
C CYS A 52 48.29 -31.67 46.07
N ASP A 53 47.41 -32.57 46.49
CA ASP A 53 47.66 -33.56 47.52
C ASP A 53 47.71 -34.95 46.86
N ASP A 54 48.14 -36.00 47.56
CA ASP A 54 48.37 -37.33 46.95
C ASP A 54 47.12 -37.93 46.29
N MET A 55 45.93 -37.46 46.65
CA MET A 55 44.65 -37.96 46.16
C MET A 55 43.88 -36.99 45.23
N LYS A 56 44.18 -35.68 45.21
CA LYS A 56 43.41 -34.67 44.44
C LYS A 56 44.22 -33.46 43.99
N ILE A 57 43.93 -32.98 42.78
CA ILE A 57 44.37 -31.68 42.24
C ILE A 57 43.30 -30.63 42.52
N PHE A 58 43.65 -29.57 43.26
CA PHE A 58 42.73 -28.47 43.58
C PHE A 58 42.50 -27.53 42.40
N LYS A 59 41.48 -26.66 42.51
CA LYS A 59 41.21 -25.62 41.52
C LYS A 59 42.46 -24.74 41.31
N ALA A 60 42.66 -24.27 40.08
CA ALA A 60 43.78 -23.39 39.77
C ALA A 60 43.77 -22.17 40.69
N PHE A 61 44.87 -21.93 41.41
CA PHE A 61 45.03 -20.70 42.18
C PHE A 61 45.63 -19.58 41.32
N TYR A 62 46.23 -19.93 40.18
CA TYR A 62 46.79 -19.00 39.23
C TYR A 62 46.57 -19.46 37.79
N THR A 63 46.30 -18.51 36.89
CA THR A 63 46.21 -18.70 35.44
C THR A 63 46.98 -17.57 34.76
N SER A 64 47.88 -17.91 33.85
CA SER A 64 48.71 -16.94 33.15
C SER A 64 47.98 -16.24 32.02
N GLU A 65 48.62 -15.21 31.48
CA GLU A 65 48.31 -14.66 30.17
C GLU A 65 48.52 -15.67 29.03
N VAL A 66 47.87 -15.41 27.89
CA VAL A 66 47.98 -16.19 26.66
C VAL A 66 49.08 -15.62 25.77
N ILE A 67 50.05 -16.44 25.40
CA ILE A 67 51.11 -16.11 24.43
C ILE A 67 50.68 -16.68 23.07
N LYS A 68 50.57 -15.81 22.07
CA LYS A 68 50.03 -16.16 20.76
C LYS A 68 51.09 -16.64 19.78
N ASP A 69 50.69 -17.49 18.85
CA ASP A 69 51.48 -18.00 17.73
C ASP A 69 52.94 -18.37 18.08
N SER A 70 53.16 -19.11 19.18
CA SER A 70 54.50 -19.52 19.61
C SER A 70 54.51 -20.93 20.22
N LEU A 71 55.48 -21.74 19.82
CA LEU A 71 55.78 -23.05 20.43
C LEU A 71 56.82 -22.95 21.56
N ASN A 72 57.30 -21.74 21.86
CA ASN A 72 58.31 -21.47 22.87
C ASN A 72 57.87 -20.34 23.83
N PRO A 73 56.73 -20.49 24.53
CA PRO A 73 56.21 -19.43 25.41
C PRO A 73 57.10 -19.18 26.64
N THR A 74 57.28 -17.92 27.01
CA THR A 74 57.84 -17.50 28.29
C THR A 74 56.89 -16.50 28.93
N TRP A 75 56.26 -16.90 30.03
CA TRP A 75 55.25 -16.10 30.71
C TRP A 75 55.87 -15.12 31.71
N ARG A 76 55.09 -14.10 32.07
CA ARG A 76 55.47 -13.05 33.01
C ARG A 76 55.74 -13.63 34.40
N SER A 77 56.55 -12.93 35.18
CA SER A 77 56.90 -13.35 36.54
C SER A 77 55.69 -13.38 37.48
N LEU A 78 55.65 -14.38 38.35
CA LEU A 78 54.64 -14.57 39.39
C LEU A 78 54.83 -13.54 40.52
N ASP A 79 53.75 -12.81 40.82
CA ASP A 79 53.67 -11.91 41.96
C ASP A 79 52.79 -12.52 43.06
N PHE A 80 53.40 -12.89 44.19
CA PHE A 80 52.69 -13.45 45.34
C PHE A 80 51.87 -12.43 46.13
N GLY A 81 52.06 -11.12 45.90
CA GLY A 81 51.24 -10.06 46.50
C GLY A 81 49.81 -10.02 45.99
N LEU A 82 49.54 -10.65 44.84
CA LEU A 82 48.21 -10.73 44.20
C LEU A 82 47.51 -12.08 44.44
N MET A 83 48.07 -12.93 45.31
CA MET A 83 47.55 -14.27 45.59
C MET A 83 46.51 -14.25 46.73
N PRO A 84 45.62 -15.26 46.82
CA PRO A 84 44.61 -15.32 47.88
C PRO A 84 45.21 -15.36 49.30
N ASP A 85 44.63 -14.60 50.26
CA ASP A 85 45.11 -14.44 51.65
C ASP A 85 45.30 -15.74 52.46
N ARG A 86 44.76 -16.87 51.99
CA ARG A 86 44.84 -18.19 52.64
C ARG A 86 45.62 -19.23 51.81
N LEU A 87 46.46 -18.79 50.87
CA LEU A 87 47.28 -19.70 50.08
C LEU A 87 48.50 -20.17 50.90
N ASP A 88 48.65 -21.48 51.07
CA ASP A 88 49.88 -22.03 51.67
C ASP A 88 51.02 -21.97 50.65
N THR A 89 51.90 -20.99 50.83
CA THR A 89 53.07 -20.80 49.97
C THR A 89 54.29 -21.64 50.38
N SER A 90 54.14 -22.48 51.42
CA SER A 90 55.20 -23.34 51.95
C SER A 90 55.31 -24.71 51.28
N VAL A 91 54.41 -25.04 50.35
CA VAL A 91 54.39 -26.32 49.61
C VAL A 91 55.60 -26.51 48.68
N SER A 92 56.06 -27.75 48.49
CA SER A 92 57.16 -28.12 47.56
C SER A 92 56.69 -28.81 46.27
N CYS A 93 55.44 -29.26 46.20
CA CYS A 93 54.86 -29.91 45.03
C CYS A 93 53.69 -29.11 44.46
N ILE A 94 53.66 -28.94 43.14
CA ILE A 94 52.60 -28.25 42.40
C ILE A 94 52.31 -28.97 41.08
N VAL A 95 51.10 -28.80 40.56
CA VAL A 95 50.75 -29.27 39.21
C VAL A 95 50.69 -28.08 38.26
N VAL A 96 51.42 -28.19 37.16
CA VAL A 96 51.48 -27.21 36.08
C VAL A 96 50.77 -27.80 34.87
N ARG A 97 49.75 -27.10 34.38
CA ARG A 97 49.03 -27.47 33.16
C ARG A 97 49.26 -26.41 32.11
N ILE A 98 49.76 -26.81 30.94
CA ILE A 98 49.92 -25.94 29.78
C ILE A 98 48.82 -26.29 28.79
N TRP A 99 48.04 -25.27 28.47
CA TRP A 99 46.94 -25.32 27.53
C TRP A 99 47.37 -24.67 26.23
N GLY A 100 46.94 -25.20 25.10
CA GLY A 100 47.15 -24.54 23.82
C GLY A 100 46.07 -24.82 22.80
N GLY A 101 45.94 -23.88 21.87
CA GLY A 101 44.80 -23.83 20.98
C GLY A 101 44.85 -22.64 20.03
N LYS A 102 43.74 -22.40 19.32
CA LYS A 102 43.56 -21.23 18.44
C LYS A 102 42.10 -20.79 18.47
N MET A 103 41.84 -19.50 18.23
CA MET A 103 40.48 -18.93 18.16
C MET A 103 39.60 -19.24 19.40
N GLY A 104 40.21 -19.27 20.59
CA GLY A 104 39.49 -19.48 21.86
C GLY A 104 39.17 -20.94 22.22
N GLN A 105 39.55 -21.91 21.40
CA GLN A 105 39.43 -23.34 21.72
C GLN A 105 40.80 -23.89 22.18
N TYR A 106 40.92 -24.18 23.48
CA TYR A 106 42.17 -24.67 24.09
C TYR A 106 42.03 -26.13 24.53
N CYS A 107 43.03 -26.95 24.23
CA CYS A 107 43.18 -28.29 24.78
C CYS A 107 44.40 -28.37 25.70
N LEU A 108 44.40 -29.34 26.61
CA LEU A 108 45.53 -29.60 27.49
C LEU A 108 46.67 -30.22 26.70
N LEU A 109 47.82 -29.54 26.64
CA LEU A 109 49.00 -30.01 25.92
C LEU A 109 49.97 -30.76 26.82
N ILE A 110 50.24 -30.20 28.00
CA ILE A 110 51.19 -30.77 28.96
C ILE A 110 50.57 -30.65 30.36
N GLU A 111 50.53 -31.76 31.10
CA GLU A 111 50.26 -31.77 32.53
C GLU A 111 51.48 -32.35 33.24
N TRP A 112 52.04 -31.61 34.19
CA TRP A 112 53.20 -32.04 34.94
C TRP A 112 53.02 -31.79 36.44
N LYS A 113 53.02 -32.87 37.23
CA LYS A 113 53.20 -32.83 38.69
C LYS A 113 54.68 -32.64 38.99
N VAL A 114 55.04 -31.45 39.44
CA VAL A 114 56.42 -31.02 39.67
C VAL A 114 56.70 -31.04 41.16
N ASN A 115 57.76 -31.74 41.54
CA ASN A 115 58.39 -31.56 42.84
C ASN A 115 59.55 -30.56 42.67
N LEU A 116 59.44 -29.38 43.28
CA LEU A 116 60.42 -28.30 43.13
C LEU A 116 61.81 -28.69 43.64
N ASP A 117 61.88 -29.60 44.61
CA ASP A 117 63.14 -30.11 45.15
C ASP A 117 63.86 -31.05 44.16
N GLY A 118 63.12 -31.69 43.24
CA GLY A 118 63.66 -32.67 42.28
C GLY A 118 64.12 -32.10 40.94
N LEU A 119 64.08 -30.78 40.75
CA LEU A 119 64.45 -30.14 39.48
C LEU A 119 65.97 -29.96 39.36
N LYS A 120 66.52 -30.21 38.16
CA LYS A 120 67.96 -30.06 37.85
C LYS A 120 68.26 -28.63 37.39
N TYR A 121 69.36 -28.06 37.87
CA TYR A 121 69.81 -26.73 37.47
C TYR A 121 70.28 -26.73 36.01
N LEU A 122 69.70 -25.85 35.17
CA LEU A 122 70.04 -25.70 33.75
C LEU A 122 71.02 -24.54 33.50
N GLY A 123 71.08 -23.56 34.41
CA GLY A 123 71.94 -22.38 34.31
C GLY A 123 71.21 -21.06 34.52
N GLN A 124 71.91 -19.95 34.26
CA GLN A 124 71.37 -18.59 34.36
C GLN A 124 70.61 -18.12 33.10
N GLN A 125 70.66 -18.88 32.01
CA GLN A 125 69.97 -18.55 30.75
C GLN A 125 69.14 -19.73 30.25
N ILE A 126 67.99 -19.42 29.66
CA ILE A 126 67.08 -20.42 29.09
C ILE A 126 67.65 -20.94 27.76
N ARG A 127 68.05 -22.22 27.71
CA ARG A 127 68.42 -22.92 26.47
C ARG A 127 67.45 -24.07 26.24
N ALA A 128 67.03 -24.29 25.00
CA ALA A 128 66.04 -25.30 24.63
C ALA A 128 66.69 -26.41 23.82
N HIS A 129 66.49 -27.67 24.20
CA HIS A 129 67.05 -28.81 23.46
C HIS A 129 66.02 -29.88 23.14
N ASN A 130 64.94 -30.01 23.92
CA ASN A 130 64.00 -31.13 23.83
C ASN A 130 62.56 -30.70 23.52
N PRO A 131 61.71 -31.58 22.94
CA PRO A 131 60.27 -31.34 22.77
C PRO A 131 59.53 -31.34 24.12
N ASN A 132 58.53 -30.46 24.28
CA ASN A 132 57.70 -30.30 25.49
C ASN A 132 58.49 -30.03 26.79
N GLU A 133 59.57 -29.26 26.72
CA GLU A 133 60.42 -28.94 27.86
C GLU A 133 59.84 -27.77 28.68
N ILE A 134 59.53 -27.99 29.97
CA ILE A 134 59.07 -26.93 30.89
C ILE A 134 60.23 -26.51 31.79
N ILE A 135 60.45 -25.20 31.87
CA ILE A 135 61.56 -24.58 32.58
C ILE A 135 61.01 -23.67 33.68
N PHE A 136 61.49 -23.85 34.91
CA PHE A 136 61.13 -23.07 36.09
C PHE A 136 62.25 -22.10 36.45
N GLY A 137 61.94 -20.80 36.49
CA GLY A 137 62.81 -19.79 37.08
C GLY A 137 62.53 -19.65 38.57
N LEU A 138 63.50 -20.02 39.40
CA LEU A 138 63.52 -19.76 40.84
C LEU A 138 64.40 -18.52 41.13
N ASN A 139 64.45 -18.09 42.40
CA ASN A 139 65.25 -16.93 42.81
C ASN A 139 66.75 -17.01 42.44
N ASP A 140 67.30 -18.22 42.28
CA ASP A 140 68.73 -18.51 42.04
C ASP A 140 69.05 -19.01 40.61
N GLY A 141 68.06 -19.19 39.74
CA GLY A 141 68.26 -19.47 38.30
C GLY A 141 67.19 -20.38 37.69
N TYR A 142 67.49 -20.97 36.53
CA TYR A 142 66.54 -21.78 35.75
C TYR A 142 66.75 -23.29 35.94
N TYR A 143 65.65 -24.02 36.05
CA TYR A 143 65.59 -25.44 36.37
C TYR A 143 64.67 -26.20 35.40
N GLY A 144 64.98 -27.46 35.12
CA GLY A 144 64.20 -28.32 34.23
C GLY A 144 64.31 -29.81 34.56
N THR A 145 63.80 -30.67 33.67
CA THR A 145 63.82 -32.13 33.84
C THR A 145 65.22 -32.72 33.58
N PRO A 146 65.60 -33.79 34.30
CA PRO A 146 66.63 -34.70 33.82
C PRO A 146 66.04 -35.57 32.70
N PHE A 147 66.57 -35.51 31.48
CA PHE A 147 66.23 -36.46 30.41
C PHE A 147 67.45 -37.33 30.08
N ASP A 148 67.17 -38.61 29.89
CA ASP A 148 68.02 -39.76 29.60
C ASP A 148 68.67 -40.53 30.77
N HIS A 149 68.26 -41.81 30.82
CA HIS A 149 68.77 -42.86 31.70
C HIS A 149 70.15 -43.29 31.20
N LYS A 150 71.22 -42.57 31.57
CA LYS A 150 72.58 -43.14 31.51
C LYS A 150 73.69 -42.47 32.32
N ASP A 151 73.45 -41.37 33.04
CA ASP A 151 74.49 -40.72 33.86
C ASP A 151 74.04 -40.43 35.31
N LEU A 152 73.87 -41.50 36.10
CA LEU A 152 73.93 -41.43 37.57
C LEU A 152 74.87 -42.53 38.11
N ILE A 153 76.01 -42.72 37.43
CA ILE A 153 77.20 -43.26 38.09
C ILE A 153 77.88 -42.09 38.79
N GLU A 154 77.92 -42.19 40.13
CA GLU A 154 78.84 -41.52 41.03
C GLU A 154 78.96 -39.99 40.94
N LYS A 155 78.19 -39.28 41.77
CA LYS A 155 78.77 -38.13 42.50
C LYS A 155 78.56 -38.26 43.99
N LYS A 156 79.68 -38.57 44.64
CA LYS A 156 79.94 -38.59 46.08
C LYS A 156 79.31 -37.37 46.77
N ARG A 157 78.55 -37.69 47.81
CA ARG A 157 78.24 -36.83 48.95
C ARG A 157 79.51 -36.12 49.42
N SER A 158 79.56 -34.79 49.29
CA SER A 158 80.49 -33.94 50.02
C SER A 158 79.66 -33.02 50.92
N SER A 159 79.39 -33.54 52.12
CA SER A 159 78.72 -32.85 53.22
C SER A 159 79.73 -32.00 54.00
N LEU A 160 80.25 -30.95 53.37
CA LEU A 160 80.96 -29.86 54.05
C LEU A 160 80.57 -28.53 53.40
N LEU A 161 79.71 -27.80 54.10
CA LEU A 161 79.19 -26.49 53.76
C LEU A 161 80.11 -25.43 54.38
N GLN A 162 80.94 -24.76 53.58
CA GLN A 162 81.61 -23.54 54.02
C GLN A 162 80.61 -22.39 53.93
N VAL A 163 80.19 -21.87 55.09
CA VAL A 163 79.29 -20.72 55.19
C VAL A 163 80.08 -19.55 55.77
N ASP A 164 79.94 -18.38 55.17
CA ASP A 164 80.60 -17.16 55.62
C ASP A 164 80.09 -16.75 57.01
N GLN A 165 81.01 -16.52 57.94
CA GLN A 165 80.71 -16.31 59.37
C GLN A 165 79.91 -15.01 59.63
N SER A 166 79.92 -14.09 58.67
CA SER A 166 79.13 -12.85 58.65
C SER A 166 77.60 -13.08 58.58
N SER A 167 77.16 -14.29 58.23
CA SER A 167 75.76 -14.63 58.01
C SER A 167 75.04 -15.24 59.22
N VAL A 168 75.73 -15.40 60.37
CA VAL A 168 75.19 -15.99 61.60
C VAL A 168 74.68 -14.91 62.57
N ARG A 169 73.44 -15.01 63.06
CA ARG A 169 72.81 -14.02 63.97
C ARG A 169 72.34 -14.67 65.28
N ASN A 170 72.40 -13.91 66.38
CA ASN A 170 71.91 -14.32 67.71
C ASN A 170 70.37 -14.31 67.80
N SER A 171 69.83 -15.21 68.61
CA SER A 171 68.38 -15.34 68.87
C SER A 171 67.81 -14.20 69.74
N TYR A 172 66.49 -14.00 69.68
CA TYR A 172 65.78 -12.92 70.40
C TYR A 172 65.83 -13.07 71.93
N SER A 173 65.90 -11.94 72.65
CA SER A 173 65.84 -11.87 74.12
C SER A 173 64.39 -11.85 74.66
N VAL A 174 64.18 -12.24 75.92
CA VAL A 174 62.85 -12.28 76.58
C VAL A 174 62.13 -10.93 76.54
N PHE A 175 62.86 -9.82 76.70
CA PHE A 175 62.30 -8.47 76.59
C PHE A 175 61.83 -8.14 75.15
N SER A 176 62.55 -8.62 74.14
CA SER A 176 62.15 -8.50 72.74
C SER A 176 60.87 -9.28 72.47
N LEU A 177 60.74 -10.48 73.06
CA LEU A 177 59.52 -11.30 72.97
C LEU A 177 58.32 -10.63 73.66
N LEU A 178 58.52 -9.97 74.81
CA LEU A 178 57.44 -9.25 75.51
C LEU A 178 56.95 -8.03 74.71
N ARG A 179 57.86 -7.28 74.07
CA ARG A 179 57.51 -6.18 73.16
C ARG A 179 56.75 -6.69 71.93
N LEU A 180 57.18 -7.80 71.35
CA LEU A 180 56.54 -8.44 70.21
C LEU A 180 55.12 -8.91 70.59
N HIS A 181 54.96 -9.50 71.77
CA HIS A 181 53.65 -9.91 72.30
C HIS A 181 52.72 -8.72 72.56
N THR A 182 53.24 -7.61 73.07
CA THR A 182 52.45 -6.38 73.29
C THR A 182 51.99 -5.76 71.97
N ALA A 183 52.87 -5.69 70.97
CA ALA A 183 52.52 -5.25 69.62
C ALA A 183 51.49 -6.20 68.99
N GLN A 184 51.65 -7.51 69.14
CA GLN A 184 50.70 -8.52 68.66
C GLN A 184 49.32 -8.35 69.32
N ARG A 185 49.27 -8.05 70.63
CA ARG A 185 48.01 -7.77 71.35
C ARG A 185 47.34 -6.49 70.86
N ALA A 186 48.10 -5.42 70.65
CA ALA A 186 47.60 -4.17 70.09
C ALA A 186 47.04 -4.36 68.67
N ILE A 187 47.76 -5.07 67.80
CA ILE A 187 47.30 -5.43 66.45
C ILE A 187 45.98 -6.20 66.53
N LYS A 188 45.88 -7.20 67.41
CA LYS A 188 44.67 -8.01 67.57
C LYS A 188 43.48 -7.16 68.02
N GLN A 189 43.69 -6.19 68.91
CA GLN A 189 42.63 -5.30 69.39
C GLN A 189 42.16 -4.30 68.32
N THR A 190 43.09 -3.74 67.55
CA THR A 190 42.77 -2.92 66.36
C THR A 190 42.01 -3.74 65.32
N GLN A 191 42.38 -5.01 65.12
CA GLN A 191 41.68 -5.88 64.17
C GLN A 191 40.22 -6.15 64.60
N VAL A 192 39.95 -6.32 65.90
CA VAL A 192 38.58 -6.49 66.43
C VAL A 192 37.75 -5.21 66.26
N THR A 193 38.33 -4.04 66.51
CA THR A 193 37.61 -2.76 66.33
C THR A 193 37.31 -2.48 64.86
N VAL A 194 38.25 -2.73 63.95
CA VAL A 194 38.03 -2.65 62.49
C VAL A 194 36.91 -3.59 62.05
N GLN A 195 36.87 -4.82 62.57
CA GLN A 195 35.77 -5.74 62.27
C GLN A 195 34.41 -5.24 62.78
N LYS A 196 34.36 -4.64 63.98
CA LYS A 196 33.11 -4.07 64.53
C LYS A 196 32.61 -2.91 63.67
N VAL A 197 33.49 -1.96 63.32
CA VAL A 197 33.17 -0.84 62.43
C VAL A 197 32.77 -1.36 61.05
N GLY A 198 33.45 -2.39 60.53
CA GLY A 198 33.09 -3.04 59.26
C GLY A 198 31.66 -3.58 59.27
N LYS A 199 31.24 -4.25 60.35
CA LYS A 199 29.86 -4.74 60.51
C LYS A 199 28.83 -3.60 60.57
N GLU A 200 29.12 -2.53 61.31
CA GLU A 200 28.23 -1.36 61.40
C GLU A 200 28.07 -0.65 60.05
N ILE A 201 29.16 -0.53 59.28
CA ILE A 201 29.13 -0.01 57.91
C ILE A 201 28.28 -0.92 57.01
N GLU A 202 28.47 -2.24 57.08
CA GLU A 202 27.72 -3.21 56.29
C GLU A 202 26.21 -3.15 56.58
N GLU A 203 25.81 -3.03 57.85
CA GLU A 203 24.41 -2.84 58.23
C GLU A 203 23.82 -1.53 57.69
N LYS A 204 24.54 -0.41 57.80
CA LYS A 204 24.10 0.87 57.24
C LYS A 204 23.99 0.83 55.73
N LEU A 205 24.93 0.18 55.04
CA LEU A 205 24.87 -0.03 53.60
C LEU A 205 23.65 -0.87 53.22
N ARG A 206 23.35 -1.93 53.98
CA ARG A 206 22.16 -2.78 53.77
C ARG A 206 20.85 -2.00 53.92
N LEU A 207 20.71 -1.18 54.96
CA LEU A 207 19.53 -0.34 55.18
C LEU A 207 19.38 0.73 54.08
N THR A 208 20.49 1.35 53.66
CA THR A 208 20.51 2.33 52.57
C THR A 208 20.14 1.68 51.24
N ALA A 209 20.58 0.44 50.99
CA ALA A 209 20.21 -0.33 49.81
C ALA A 209 18.71 -0.66 49.76
N SER A 210 18.10 -1.02 50.89
CA SER A 210 16.64 -1.22 50.98
C SER A 210 15.87 0.08 50.70
N THR A 211 16.30 1.17 51.32
CA THR A 211 15.65 2.48 51.16
C THR A 211 15.77 3.00 49.72
N THR A 212 16.93 2.81 49.08
CA THR A 212 17.12 3.20 47.66
C THR A 212 16.29 2.34 46.71
N LYS A 213 16.09 1.04 46.99
CA LYS A 213 15.14 0.21 46.22
C LYS A 213 13.71 0.75 46.30
N LEU A 214 13.22 1.07 47.50
CA LEU A 214 11.88 1.62 47.67
C LEU A 214 11.71 2.99 46.99
N LYS A 215 12.74 3.85 47.05
CA LYS A 215 12.73 5.14 46.33
C LYS A 215 12.64 4.95 44.81
N LYS A 216 13.44 4.04 44.25
CA LYS A 216 13.38 3.69 42.81
C LYS A 216 12.00 3.17 42.42
N GLU A 217 11.39 2.35 43.26
CA GLU A 217 10.06 1.81 42.99
C GLU A 217 8.98 2.89 43.06
N ARG A 218 9.06 3.81 44.03
CA ARG A 218 8.18 4.99 44.11
C ARG A 218 8.29 5.86 42.86
N GLU A 219 9.51 6.19 42.43
CA GLU A 219 9.75 6.99 41.21
C GLU A 219 9.22 6.28 39.97
N ARG A 220 9.44 4.97 39.84
CA ARG A 220 8.89 4.15 38.76
C ARG A 220 7.36 4.20 38.71
N LEU A 221 6.70 4.07 39.86
CA LEU A 221 5.24 4.15 39.96
C LEU A 221 4.73 5.56 39.65
N GLN A 222 5.41 6.60 40.11
CA GLN A 222 5.07 8.00 39.79
C GLN A 222 5.15 8.26 38.29
N LEU A 223 6.20 7.79 37.62
CA LEU A 223 6.32 7.86 36.16
C LEU A 223 5.21 7.08 35.46
N LYS A 224 4.87 5.88 35.96
CA LYS A 224 3.77 5.08 35.40
C LYS A 224 2.42 5.79 35.51
N ILE A 225 2.13 6.43 36.66
CA ILE A 225 0.91 7.21 36.86
C ILE A 225 0.86 8.38 35.86
N LEU A 226 1.97 9.11 35.70
CA LEU A 226 2.05 10.23 34.77
C LEU A 226 1.77 9.80 33.32
N VAL A 227 2.37 8.69 32.88
CA VAL A 227 2.14 8.13 31.55
C VAL A 227 0.68 7.73 31.37
N LEU A 228 0.08 7.06 32.35
CA LEU A 228 -1.33 6.67 32.30
C LEU A 228 -2.28 7.86 32.28
N GLN A 229 -1.99 8.92 33.03
CA GLN A 229 -2.77 10.17 33.01
C GLN A 229 -2.69 10.86 31.64
N ASN A 230 -1.49 10.92 31.04
CA ASN A 230 -1.31 11.45 29.70
C ASN A 230 -2.06 10.63 28.64
N GLU A 231 -2.01 9.31 28.74
CA GLU A 231 -2.73 8.41 27.82
C GLU A 231 -4.25 8.57 27.96
N LEU A 232 -4.76 8.63 29.20
CA LEU A 232 -6.17 8.91 29.45
C LEU A 232 -6.60 10.25 28.84
N GLN A 233 -5.79 11.29 28.97
CA GLN A 233 -6.10 12.60 28.39
C GLN A 233 -6.05 12.57 26.86
N ARG A 234 -5.12 11.82 26.25
CA ARG A 234 -5.08 11.60 24.80
C ARG A 234 -6.34 10.88 24.32
N GLN A 235 -6.75 9.81 24.99
CA GLN A 235 -7.95 9.05 24.65
C GLN A 235 -9.22 9.89 24.78
N LYS A 236 -9.36 10.69 25.85
CA LYS A 236 -10.48 11.62 26.01
C LYS A 236 -10.56 12.64 24.86
N ARG A 237 -9.41 13.21 24.44
CA ARG A 237 -9.36 14.14 23.30
C ARG A 237 -9.69 13.44 21.97
N ALA A 238 -9.23 12.21 21.78
CA ALA A 238 -9.57 11.42 20.60
C ALA A 238 -11.08 11.11 20.55
N LEU A 239 -11.67 10.73 21.67
CA LEU A 239 -13.11 10.47 21.79
C LEU A 239 -13.94 11.73 21.51
N SER A 240 -13.59 12.87 22.09
CA SER A 240 -14.29 14.14 21.84
C SER A 240 -14.30 14.50 20.35
N ARG A 241 -13.14 14.39 19.68
CA ARG A 241 -13.05 14.62 18.23
C ARG A 241 -13.89 13.64 17.42
N GLY A 242 -13.93 12.37 17.84
CA GLY A 242 -14.78 11.36 17.21
C GLY A 242 -16.28 11.68 17.34
N LEU A 243 -16.71 12.11 18.53
CA LEU A 243 -18.10 12.52 18.78
C LEU A 243 -18.48 13.77 17.97
N GLU A 244 -17.61 14.77 17.91
CA GLU A 244 -17.82 15.97 17.09
C GLU A 244 -17.91 15.65 15.58
N ALA A 245 -17.09 14.72 15.09
CA ALA A 245 -17.15 14.26 13.71
C ALA A 245 -18.46 13.52 13.42
N LEU A 246 -18.88 12.63 14.32
CA LEU A 246 -20.14 11.88 14.20
C LEU A 246 -21.35 12.82 14.20
N GLU A 247 -21.37 13.84 15.08
CA GLU A 247 -22.45 14.82 15.14
C GLU A 247 -22.53 15.63 13.84
N LYS A 248 -21.38 16.05 13.29
CA LYS A 248 -21.31 16.73 11.99
C LYS A 248 -21.83 15.84 10.85
N GLU A 249 -21.44 14.58 10.82
CA GLU A 249 -21.95 13.63 9.82
C GLU A 249 -23.46 13.45 9.96
N ARG A 250 -23.97 13.27 11.18
CA ARG A 250 -25.40 13.13 11.47
C ARG A 250 -26.21 14.33 10.96
N LEU A 251 -25.77 15.55 11.24
CA LEU A 251 -26.40 16.77 10.73
C LEU A 251 -26.38 16.81 9.21
N SER A 252 -25.24 16.48 8.59
CA SER A 252 -25.12 16.42 7.13
C SER A 252 -26.06 15.39 6.49
N PHE A 253 -26.35 14.29 7.18
CA PHE A 253 -27.29 13.27 6.70
C PHE A 253 -28.74 13.72 6.85
N GLN A 254 -29.08 14.42 7.94
CA GLN A 254 -30.41 15.00 8.11
C GLN A 254 -30.71 16.05 7.03
N ASP A 255 -29.75 16.93 6.71
CA ASP A 255 -29.91 17.90 5.63
C ASP A 255 -30.12 17.22 4.27
N LYS A 256 -29.36 16.15 4.00
CA LYS A 256 -29.54 15.34 2.79
C LYS A 256 -30.88 14.62 2.75
N GLU A 257 -31.36 14.11 3.88
CA GLU A 257 -32.65 13.43 3.97
C GLU A 257 -33.80 14.39 3.64
N ILE A 258 -33.78 15.60 4.20
CA ILE A 258 -34.76 16.66 3.89
C ILE A 258 -34.69 17.04 2.40
N LEU A 259 -33.49 17.21 1.86
CA LEU A 259 -33.29 17.53 0.44
C LEU A 259 -33.83 16.42 -0.48
N PHE A 260 -33.58 15.16 -0.14
CA PHE A 260 -34.08 14.04 -0.94
C PHE A 260 -35.60 13.85 -0.82
N ALA A 261 -36.17 14.12 0.36
CA ALA A 261 -37.62 14.10 0.56
C ALA A 261 -38.32 15.16 -0.30
N SER A 262 -37.81 16.41 -0.30
CA SER A 262 -38.38 17.49 -1.12
C SER A 262 -38.24 17.20 -2.62
N LYS A 263 -37.08 16.71 -3.06
CA LYS A 263 -36.86 16.33 -4.47
C LYS A 263 -37.77 15.18 -4.90
N ARG A 264 -37.99 14.18 -4.04
CA ARG A 264 -38.91 13.07 -4.30
C ARG A 264 -40.35 13.56 -4.46
N HIS A 265 -40.81 14.44 -3.56
CA HIS A 265 -42.14 15.04 -3.66
C HIS A 265 -42.30 15.84 -4.96
N HIS A 266 -41.27 16.61 -5.34
CA HIS A 266 -41.28 17.37 -6.59
C HIS A 266 -41.40 16.45 -7.82
N LEU A 267 -40.59 15.39 -7.89
CA LEU A 267 -40.66 14.42 -8.99
C LEU A 267 -42.01 13.72 -9.05
N GLN A 268 -42.59 13.35 -7.91
CA GLN A 268 -43.92 12.73 -7.85
C GLN A 268 -45.02 13.68 -8.37
N THR A 269 -44.90 14.97 -8.06
CA THR A 269 -45.81 15.99 -8.58
C THR A 269 -45.66 16.11 -10.10
N GLN A 270 -44.42 16.22 -10.61
CA GLN A 270 -44.16 16.27 -12.05
C GLN A 270 -44.69 15.03 -12.79
N GLU A 271 -44.50 13.84 -12.22
CA GLU A 271 -45.03 12.60 -12.81
C GLU A 271 -46.56 12.62 -12.90
N SER A 272 -47.24 13.14 -11.88
CA SER A 272 -48.70 13.30 -11.92
C SER A 272 -49.15 14.28 -13.00
N THR A 273 -48.49 15.44 -13.13
CA THR A 273 -48.77 16.45 -14.16
C THR A 273 -48.57 15.88 -15.57
N ILE A 274 -47.44 15.20 -15.81
CA ILE A 274 -47.15 14.59 -17.13
C ILE A 274 -48.21 13.54 -17.48
N ASN A 275 -48.65 12.74 -16.51
CA ASN A 275 -49.69 11.74 -16.73
C ASN A 275 -51.06 12.38 -17.05
N GLU A 276 -51.36 13.53 -16.46
CA GLU A 276 -52.57 14.29 -16.76
C GLU A 276 -52.52 14.89 -18.16
N ASP A 277 -51.41 15.54 -18.53
CA ASP A 277 -51.19 16.09 -19.88
C ASP A 277 -51.27 14.98 -20.95
N LYS A 278 -50.74 13.80 -20.66
CA LYS A 278 -50.82 12.63 -21.56
C LYS A 278 -52.28 12.20 -21.78
N LYS A 279 -53.09 12.17 -20.73
CA LYS A 279 -54.52 11.84 -20.83
C LYS A 279 -55.26 12.89 -21.66
N GLU A 280 -54.98 14.16 -21.41
CA GLU A 280 -55.59 15.26 -22.17
C GLU A 280 -55.20 15.22 -23.65
N CYS A 281 -53.94 14.92 -23.96
CA CYS A 281 -53.46 14.75 -25.32
C CYS A 281 -54.19 13.62 -26.06
N ILE A 282 -54.40 12.47 -25.40
CA ILE A 282 -55.16 11.35 -25.96
C ILE A 282 -56.61 11.78 -26.22
N ALA A 283 -57.27 12.43 -25.25
CA ALA A 283 -58.65 12.89 -25.40
C ALA A 283 -58.80 13.90 -26.56
N LYS A 284 -57.88 14.86 -26.69
CA LYS A 284 -57.85 15.82 -27.81
C LYS A 284 -57.67 15.14 -29.16
N ARG A 285 -56.81 14.11 -29.23
CA ARG A 285 -56.60 13.32 -30.45
C ARG A 285 -57.87 12.56 -30.84
N GLU A 286 -58.55 11.93 -29.90
CA GLU A 286 -59.80 11.22 -30.15
C GLU A 286 -60.91 12.17 -30.63
N LEU A 287 -61.03 13.34 -29.98
CA LEU A 287 -61.97 14.38 -30.38
C LEU A 287 -61.69 14.89 -31.80
N PHE A 288 -60.42 15.11 -32.14
CA PHE A 288 -60.00 15.51 -33.49
C PHE A 288 -60.41 14.47 -34.53
N LEU A 289 -60.11 13.18 -34.29
CA LEU A 289 -60.47 12.11 -35.21
C LEU A 289 -61.99 12.01 -35.41
N LYS A 290 -62.77 12.11 -34.32
CA LYS A 290 -64.23 12.12 -34.38
C LYS A 290 -64.77 13.30 -35.18
N THR A 291 -64.28 14.50 -34.90
CA THR A 291 -64.71 15.73 -35.59
C THR A 291 -64.33 15.70 -37.07
N ASN A 292 -63.13 15.21 -37.40
CA ASN A 292 -62.69 15.06 -38.78
C ASN A 292 -63.52 14.00 -39.54
N ALA A 293 -63.88 12.89 -38.89
CA ALA A 293 -64.79 11.90 -39.48
C ALA A 293 -66.18 12.52 -39.76
N GLN A 294 -66.72 13.31 -38.82
CA GLN A 294 -67.98 14.02 -38.99
C GLN A 294 -67.91 15.05 -40.14
N LEU A 295 -66.82 15.81 -40.24
CA LEU A 295 -66.58 16.74 -41.33
C LEU A 295 -66.59 16.01 -42.68
N ASN A 296 -65.85 14.91 -42.80
CA ASN A 296 -65.82 14.11 -44.02
C ASN A 296 -67.20 13.55 -44.40
N ILE A 297 -68.00 13.11 -43.42
CA ILE A 297 -69.38 12.68 -43.66
C ILE A 297 -70.21 13.86 -44.17
N ARG A 298 -70.11 15.04 -43.56
CA ARG A 298 -70.88 16.22 -43.99
C ARG A 298 -70.47 16.71 -45.37
N CYS A 299 -69.17 16.72 -45.69
CA CYS A 299 -68.69 17.03 -47.04
C CYS A 299 -69.28 16.08 -48.08
N ARG A 300 -69.29 14.76 -47.83
CA ARG A 300 -69.95 13.79 -48.73
C ARG A 300 -71.46 14.04 -48.87
N GLN A 301 -72.14 14.36 -47.78
CA GLN A 301 -73.57 14.72 -47.83
C GLN A 301 -73.79 15.97 -48.70
N LEU A 302 -72.97 17.01 -48.54
CA LEU A 302 -73.07 18.22 -49.36
C LEU A 302 -72.79 17.95 -50.84
N LEU A 303 -71.81 17.08 -51.16
CA LEU A 303 -71.55 16.66 -52.54
C LEU A 303 -72.74 15.87 -53.12
N SER A 304 -73.36 15.00 -52.32
CA SER A 304 -74.59 14.31 -52.70
C SER A 304 -75.75 15.30 -52.88
N GLU A 305 -75.90 16.30 -52.02
CA GLU A 305 -76.90 17.36 -52.16
C GLU A 305 -76.69 18.18 -53.46
N LEU A 306 -75.43 18.46 -53.84
CA LEU A 306 -75.10 19.12 -55.11
C LEU A 306 -75.51 18.31 -56.33
N SER A 307 -75.50 16.98 -56.25
CA SER A 307 -75.95 16.13 -57.36
C SER A 307 -77.45 16.32 -57.69
N TYR A 308 -78.27 16.81 -56.75
CA TYR A 308 -79.66 17.19 -57.02
C TYR A 308 -79.78 18.57 -57.70
N ILE A 309 -78.86 19.50 -57.42
CA ILE A 309 -78.86 20.85 -58.00
C ILE A 309 -78.24 20.83 -59.42
N TYR A 310 -77.18 20.04 -59.58
CA TYR A 310 -76.46 19.85 -60.84
C TYR A 310 -76.47 18.37 -61.25
N PRO A 311 -77.64 17.83 -61.68
CA PRO A 311 -77.74 16.43 -62.07
C PRO A 311 -76.83 16.15 -63.26
N VAL A 312 -75.95 15.15 -63.12
CA VAL A 312 -75.07 14.64 -64.18
C VAL A 312 -75.54 13.25 -64.61
N GLU A 313 -76.28 13.22 -65.72
CA GLU A 313 -76.91 12.02 -66.25
C GLU A 313 -76.14 11.48 -67.46
N VAL A 314 -76.29 10.17 -67.71
CA VAL A 314 -75.72 9.51 -68.88
C VAL A 314 -76.88 9.07 -69.76
N THR A 315 -76.88 9.51 -71.02
CA THR A 315 -77.86 9.08 -72.03
C THR A 315 -77.48 7.71 -72.58
N ASP A 316 -78.44 6.99 -73.16
CA ASP A 316 -78.26 5.66 -73.78
C ASP A 316 -77.12 5.58 -74.81
N GLN A 317 -76.72 6.73 -75.39
CA GLN A 317 -75.60 6.86 -76.35
C GLN A 317 -74.24 7.16 -75.69
N LYS A 318 -74.07 6.97 -74.37
CA LYS A 318 -72.87 7.30 -73.58
C LYS A 318 -72.53 8.80 -73.54
N ASP A 319 -73.49 9.65 -73.85
CA ASP A 319 -73.37 11.09 -73.70
C ASP A 319 -73.66 11.54 -72.28
N TYR A 320 -72.92 12.54 -71.80
CA TYR A 320 -73.14 13.11 -70.49
C TYR A 320 -73.93 14.42 -70.59
N ILE A 321 -74.93 14.56 -69.73
CA ILE A 321 -75.81 15.72 -69.65
C ILE A 321 -75.68 16.33 -68.27
N ILE A 322 -75.56 17.65 -68.18
CA ILE A 322 -75.61 18.41 -66.93
C ILE A 322 -76.81 19.37 -66.96
N CYS A 323 -77.69 19.29 -65.97
CA CYS A 323 -78.92 20.10 -65.89
C CYS A 323 -79.77 20.09 -67.17
N GLY A 324 -79.89 18.94 -67.84
CA GLY A 324 -80.64 18.78 -69.09
C GLY A 324 -79.91 19.25 -70.36
N VAL A 325 -78.66 19.73 -70.26
CA VAL A 325 -77.84 20.17 -71.41
C VAL A 325 -76.67 19.22 -71.67
N ARG A 326 -76.52 18.77 -72.92
CA ARG A 326 -75.49 17.79 -73.33
C ARG A 326 -74.11 18.44 -73.41
N LEU A 327 -73.12 17.87 -72.72
CA LEU A 327 -71.71 18.25 -72.85
C LEU A 327 -70.90 17.09 -73.48
N PRO A 328 -70.44 17.22 -74.75
CA PRO A 328 -69.49 16.26 -75.31
C PRO A 328 -68.15 16.27 -74.56
N ASN A 329 -67.39 15.19 -74.71
CA ASN A 329 -65.98 15.17 -74.31
C ASN A 329 -65.17 16.15 -75.15
N SER A 330 -63.97 16.51 -74.65
CA SER A 330 -63.20 17.66 -75.13
C SER A 330 -62.79 17.66 -76.63
N GLU A 331 -62.98 16.54 -77.34
CA GLU A 331 -62.62 16.37 -78.76
C GLU A 331 -63.80 16.50 -79.73
N ASP A 332 -65.05 16.45 -79.24
CA ASP A 332 -66.27 16.37 -80.07
C ASP A 332 -67.11 17.66 -80.06
N PHE A 333 -66.48 18.82 -79.83
CA PHE A 333 -67.17 20.12 -79.82
C PHE A 333 -67.53 20.64 -81.23
N GLN A 334 -67.14 19.97 -82.32
CA GLN A 334 -67.29 20.50 -83.69
C GLN A 334 -68.70 20.33 -84.29
N ALA A 335 -69.51 19.41 -83.75
CA ALA A 335 -70.78 19.00 -84.36
C ALA A 335 -72.04 19.47 -83.58
N LYS A 336 -71.90 20.43 -82.64
CA LYS A 336 -72.99 20.82 -81.72
C LYS A 336 -73.13 22.33 -81.57
N ASP A 337 -74.28 22.75 -81.04
CA ASP A 337 -74.62 24.14 -80.78
C ASP A 337 -73.69 24.77 -79.72
N ASP A 338 -72.99 25.83 -80.14
CA ASP A 338 -72.05 26.62 -79.34
C ASP A 338 -72.70 27.20 -78.06
N GLY A 339 -73.99 27.56 -78.14
CA GLY A 339 -74.75 28.06 -76.99
C GLY A 339 -74.96 26.99 -75.92
N SER A 340 -75.35 25.78 -76.34
CA SER A 340 -75.55 24.63 -75.45
C SER A 340 -74.25 24.21 -74.75
N ILE A 341 -73.12 24.20 -75.46
CA ILE A 341 -71.79 23.90 -74.88
C ILE A 341 -71.41 24.94 -73.82
N ALA A 342 -71.61 26.22 -74.11
CA ALA A 342 -71.33 27.32 -73.19
C ALA A 342 -72.15 27.21 -71.89
N VAL A 343 -73.44 26.88 -71.99
CA VAL A 343 -74.32 26.68 -70.82
C VAL A 343 -73.87 25.48 -69.99
N ALA A 344 -73.58 24.35 -70.62
CA ALA A 344 -73.15 23.14 -69.92
C ALA A 344 -71.80 23.30 -69.22
N LEU A 345 -70.83 23.99 -69.84
CA LEU A 345 -69.56 24.34 -69.19
C LEU A 345 -69.74 25.38 -68.09
N GLY A 346 -70.69 26.31 -68.24
CA GLY A 346 -71.07 27.25 -67.18
C GLY A 346 -71.61 26.57 -65.92
N TYR A 347 -72.44 25.53 -66.08
CA TYR A 347 -72.88 24.69 -64.96
C TYR A 347 -71.74 23.87 -64.37
N THR A 348 -70.92 23.25 -65.21
CA THR A 348 -69.76 22.45 -64.78
C THR A 348 -68.77 23.30 -63.98
N ALA A 349 -68.48 24.51 -64.44
CA ALA A 349 -67.59 25.46 -63.77
C ALA A 349 -68.12 25.87 -62.39
N HIS A 350 -69.42 26.11 -62.28
CA HIS A 350 -70.05 26.42 -61.00
C HIS A 350 -70.01 25.23 -60.04
N LEU A 351 -70.31 24.03 -60.54
CA LEU A 351 -70.28 22.80 -59.76
C LEU A 351 -68.88 22.57 -59.17
N VAL A 352 -67.83 22.66 -60.00
CA VAL A 352 -66.43 22.55 -59.56
C VAL A 352 -66.07 23.61 -58.51
N LEU A 353 -66.56 24.84 -58.68
CA LEU A 353 -66.36 25.92 -57.72
C LEU A 353 -67.06 25.63 -56.37
N MET A 354 -68.31 25.15 -56.38
CA MET A 354 -69.04 24.78 -55.16
C MET A 354 -68.38 23.62 -54.42
N ILE A 355 -67.92 22.61 -55.17
CA ILE A 355 -67.16 21.48 -54.63
C ILE A 355 -65.89 21.98 -53.93
N SER A 356 -65.14 22.88 -54.57
CA SER A 356 -63.95 23.51 -53.99
C SER A 356 -64.26 24.23 -52.67
N TYR A 357 -65.36 24.96 -52.58
CA TYR A 357 -65.77 25.63 -51.35
C TYR A 357 -66.14 24.64 -50.23
N PHE A 358 -66.91 23.60 -50.53
CA PHE A 358 -67.32 22.61 -49.52
C PHE A 358 -66.18 21.75 -49.01
N LEU A 359 -65.17 21.49 -49.86
CA LEU A 359 -63.97 20.75 -49.49
C LEU A 359 -62.86 21.65 -48.93
N GLN A 360 -63.07 22.98 -48.94
CA GLN A 360 -62.07 23.99 -48.57
C GLN A 360 -60.75 23.82 -49.33
N VAL A 361 -60.84 23.45 -50.60
CA VAL A 361 -59.70 23.25 -51.49
C VAL A 361 -59.54 24.48 -52.38
N PRO A 362 -58.42 25.21 -52.34
CA PRO A 362 -58.16 26.26 -53.32
C PRO A 362 -57.89 25.65 -54.70
N LEU A 363 -58.64 26.09 -55.71
CA LEU A 363 -58.42 25.69 -57.10
C LEU A 363 -57.13 26.29 -57.65
N ARG A 364 -56.32 25.49 -58.34
CA ARG A 364 -55.09 25.95 -59.03
C ARG A 364 -55.39 26.99 -60.09
N TYR A 365 -56.49 26.81 -60.81
CA TYR A 365 -56.95 27.73 -61.85
C TYR A 365 -58.27 28.37 -61.41
N PRO A 366 -58.26 29.61 -60.88
CA PRO A 366 -59.47 30.25 -60.38
C PRO A 366 -60.57 30.38 -61.44
N ILE A 367 -61.80 30.09 -61.05
CA ILE A 367 -62.99 30.18 -61.91
C ILE A 367 -63.73 31.47 -61.60
N ILE A 368 -63.92 32.32 -62.62
CA ILE A 368 -64.81 33.49 -62.55
C ILE A 368 -66.18 33.07 -63.09
N GLN A 369 -67.12 32.84 -62.18
CA GLN A 369 -68.45 32.39 -62.56
C GLN A 369 -69.27 33.52 -63.20
N LYS A 370 -69.68 33.32 -64.46
CA LYS A 370 -70.56 34.22 -65.23
C LYS A 370 -71.58 33.44 -66.08
N GLY A 371 -72.08 32.32 -65.56
CA GLY A 371 -73.05 31.47 -66.25
C GLY A 371 -72.48 30.90 -67.55
N SER A 372 -73.21 31.04 -68.67
CA SER A 372 -72.73 30.62 -70.00
C SER A 372 -71.51 31.42 -70.50
N ARG A 373 -71.08 32.47 -69.78
CA ARG A 373 -69.89 33.27 -70.12
C ARG A 373 -68.78 33.15 -69.08
N SER A 374 -68.76 32.06 -68.30
CA SER A 374 -67.73 31.80 -67.30
C SER A 374 -66.32 31.78 -67.90
N ILE A 375 -65.33 32.16 -67.07
CA ILE A 375 -63.93 32.33 -67.46
C ILE A 375 -63.06 31.60 -66.43
N ILE A 376 -61.93 31.04 -66.87
CA ILE A 376 -60.93 30.43 -65.99
C ILE A 376 -59.59 31.14 -66.14
N ARG A 377 -58.84 31.27 -65.04
CA ARG A 377 -57.56 31.99 -65.02
C ARG A 377 -56.35 31.06 -64.90
N ASP A 378 -55.35 31.28 -65.74
CA ASP A 378 -54.03 30.68 -65.59
C ASP A 378 -53.04 31.66 -64.96
N ASN A 379 -52.83 31.49 -63.65
CA ASN A 379 -51.82 32.24 -62.90
C ASN A 379 -50.49 31.48 -62.78
N ILE A 380 -50.37 30.29 -63.39
CA ILE A 380 -49.24 29.38 -63.23
C ILE A 380 -48.28 29.48 -64.42
N THR A 381 -48.81 29.66 -65.64
CA THR A 381 -47.96 29.78 -66.82
C THR A 381 -47.27 31.16 -66.87
N ASP A 382 -45.93 31.16 -66.85
CA ASP A 382 -45.11 32.39 -66.82
C ASP A 382 -45.11 33.17 -68.15
N LYS A 383 -45.37 32.49 -69.27
CA LYS A 383 -45.31 33.08 -70.62
C LYS A 383 -46.51 33.96 -71.00
N LEU A 384 -47.52 34.06 -70.13
CA LEU A 384 -48.76 34.82 -70.37
C LEU A 384 -48.69 36.20 -69.73
N SER A 385 -49.03 37.26 -70.47
CA SER A 385 -49.24 38.59 -69.89
C SER A 385 -50.53 38.65 -69.08
N GLU A 386 -50.70 39.63 -68.16
CA GLU A 386 -51.90 39.72 -67.31
C GLU A 386 -53.24 39.72 -68.07
N LYS A 387 -53.26 40.27 -69.28
CA LYS A 387 -54.46 40.33 -70.14
C LYS A 387 -54.76 39.01 -70.85
N GLU A 388 -53.80 38.10 -70.93
CA GLU A 388 -53.89 36.81 -71.63
C GLU A 388 -54.08 35.63 -70.65
N ARG A 389 -54.25 35.91 -69.36
CA ARG A 389 -54.45 34.88 -68.32
C ARG A 389 -55.89 34.41 -68.21
N GLU A 390 -56.84 35.08 -68.87
CA GLU A 390 -58.26 34.76 -68.84
C GLU A 390 -58.68 33.96 -70.07
N PHE A 391 -59.16 32.74 -69.84
CA PHE A 391 -59.59 31.83 -70.90
C PHE A 391 -61.10 31.59 -70.82
N PRO A 392 -61.86 31.83 -71.91
CA PRO A 392 -63.30 31.66 -71.90
C PRO A 392 -63.68 30.17 -71.85
N LEU A 393 -64.69 29.81 -71.04
CA LEU A 393 -65.31 28.48 -71.03
C LEU A 393 -66.51 28.40 -71.99
N TYR A 394 -66.51 29.24 -73.02
CA TYR A 394 -67.52 29.28 -74.06
C TYR A 394 -66.85 29.52 -75.43
N PRO A 395 -67.37 28.92 -76.51
CA PRO A 395 -66.86 29.15 -77.85
C PRO A 395 -67.09 30.60 -78.29
N ARG A 396 -66.07 31.21 -78.88
CA ARG A 396 -66.11 32.53 -79.53
C ARG A 396 -65.60 32.35 -80.95
N GLY A 397 -66.39 32.78 -81.95
CA GLY A 397 -66.25 32.46 -83.39
C GLY A 397 -64.94 32.84 -84.12
N GLY A 398 -63.82 32.99 -83.43
CA GLY A 398 -62.47 33.15 -83.97
C GLY A 398 -61.33 32.67 -83.05
N GLU A 399 -61.60 32.25 -81.80
CA GLU A 399 -60.58 31.98 -80.77
C GLU A 399 -60.74 30.58 -80.13
N ARG A 400 -61.01 29.55 -80.95
CA ARG A 400 -61.32 28.19 -80.48
C ARG A 400 -60.23 27.55 -79.63
N PHE A 401 -58.95 27.85 -79.90
CA PHE A 401 -57.82 27.35 -79.12
C PHE A 401 -57.85 27.85 -77.66
N GLN A 402 -58.23 29.11 -77.43
CA GLN A 402 -58.33 29.66 -76.06
C GLN A 402 -59.47 28.99 -75.29
N PHE A 403 -60.56 28.67 -75.97
CA PHE A 403 -61.67 27.90 -75.40
C PHE A 403 -61.24 26.47 -75.03
N GLU A 404 -60.62 25.73 -75.94
CA GLU A 404 -60.13 24.36 -75.70
C GLU A 404 -59.11 24.33 -74.56
N TYR A 405 -58.22 25.33 -74.48
CA TYR A 405 -57.30 25.50 -73.37
C TYR A 405 -58.02 25.80 -72.05
N GLY A 406 -59.04 26.66 -72.05
CA GLY A 406 -59.87 26.91 -70.87
C GLY A 406 -60.55 25.65 -70.34
N VAL A 407 -61.11 24.82 -71.22
CA VAL A 407 -61.69 23.51 -70.85
C VAL A 407 -60.63 22.57 -70.27
N TYR A 408 -59.42 22.56 -70.85
CA TYR A 408 -58.30 21.79 -70.32
C TYR A 408 -57.92 22.22 -68.88
N LEU A 409 -57.88 23.53 -68.60
CA LEU A 409 -57.61 24.05 -67.26
C LEU A 409 -58.72 23.64 -66.26
N LEU A 410 -59.98 23.67 -66.70
CA LEU A 410 -61.11 23.21 -65.89
C LEU A 410 -60.96 21.71 -65.54
N ASN A 411 -60.58 20.89 -66.52
CA ASN A 411 -60.32 19.48 -66.29
C ASN A 411 -59.12 19.25 -65.35
N LYS A 412 -58.10 20.12 -65.39
CA LYS A 412 -57.00 20.07 -64.41
C LYS A 412 -57.46 20.40 -62.99
N ASN A 413 -58.41 21.31 -62.80
CA ASN A 413 -59.04 21.54 -61.51
C ASN A 413 -59.83 20.31 -61.02
N ILE A 414 -60.59 19.66 -61.91
CA ILE A 414 -61.29 18.40 -61.58
C ILE A 414 -60.27 17.32 -61.16
N ALA A 415 -59.18 17.18 -61.92
CA ALA A 415 -58.11 16.24 -61.59
C ALA A 415 -57.42 16.57 -60.26
N GLN A 416 -57.26 17.86 -59.92
CA GLN A 416 -56.73 18.29 -58.63
C GLN A 416 -57.64 17.83 -57.48
N LEU A 417 -58.96 18.09 -57.60
CA LEU A 417 -59.93 17.70 -56.57
C LEU A 417 -59.93 16.18 -56.36
N ARG A 418 -59.95 15.42 -57.46
CA ARG A 418 -59.83 13.95 -57.43
C ARG A 418 -58.57 13.50 -56.71
N TYR A 419 -57.41 14.05 -57.08
CA TYR A 419 -56.12 13.69 -56.49
C TYR A 419 -56.05 13.95 -54.98
N GLN A 420 -56.56 15.10 -54.52
CA GLN A 420 -56.54 15.44 -53.09
C GLN A 420 -57.42 14.53 -52.23
N HIS A 421 -58.41 13.88 -52.84
CA HIS A 421 -59.27 12.88 -52.19
C HIS A 421 -58.89 11.43 -52.56
N GLY A 422 -57.69 11.21 -53.09
CA GLY A 422 -57.15 9.86 -53.33
C GLY A 422 -57.67 9.15 -54.58
N LEU A 423 -58.38 9.87 -55.48
CA LEU A 423 -58.86 9.32 -56.75
C LEU A 423 -57.87 9.63 -57.88
N SER A 424 -57.58 8.63 -58.71
CA SER A 424 -56.83 8.83 -59.96
C SER A 424 -57.74 9.43 -61.05
N THR A 425 -57.17 10.14 -62.02
CA THR A 425 -57.91 10.68 -63.17
C THR A 425 -57.51 9.88 -64.42
N PRO A 426 -58.34 8.93 -64.90
CA PRO A 426 -57.97 8.01 -65.97
C PRO A 426 -57.78 8.71 -67.32
N ASP A 427 -58.66 9.66 -67.65
CA ASP A 427 -58.58 10.46 -68.86
C ASP A 427 -58.93 11.91 -68.54
N LEU A 428 -58.00 12.84 -68.75
CA LEU A 428 -58.19 14.26 -68.49
C LEU A 428 -59.21 14.91 -69.45
N ARG A 429 -59.47 14.32 -70.62
CA ARG A 429 -60.39 14.89 -71.63
C ARG A 429 -61.86 14.74 -71.26
N GLN A 430 -62.15 13.87 -70.30
CA GLN A 430 -63.49 13.54 -69.82
C GLN A 430 -63.92 14.48 -68.68
N SER A 431 -64.64 15.56 -68.99
CA SER A 431 -65.08 16.53 -67.99
C SER A 431 -66.15 15.97 -67.04
N LEU A 432 -67.36 15.71 -67.56
CA LEU A 432 -68.48 15.21 -66.75
C LEU A 432 -68.26 13.79 -66.20
N PRO A 433 -67.63 12.83 -66.91
CA PRO A 433 -67.40 11.50 -66.35
C PRO A 433 -66.51 11.53 -65.09
N ASN A 434 -65.42 12.31 -65.12
CA ASN A 434 -64.55 12.47 -63.96
C ASN A 434 -65.21 13.21 -62.80
N LEU A 435 -66.11 14.15 -63.11
CA LEU A 435 -66.85 14.90 -62.10
C LEU A 435 -67.95 14.06 -61.46
N LYS A 436 -68.70 13.29 -62.26
CA LYS A 436 -69.71 12.35 -61.77
C LYS A 436 -69.09 11.30 -60.85
N ASN A 437 -68.01 10.64 -61.28
CA ASN A 437 -67.31 9.66 -60.46
C ASN A 437 -66.66 10.26 -59.20
N PHE A 438 -66.43 11.58 -59.15
CA PHE A 438 -65.94 12.23 -57.95
C PHE A 438 -67.06 12.51 -56.92
N MET A 439 -68.29 12.71 -57.39
CA MET A 439 -69.46 12.97 -56.53
C MET A 439 -70.11 11.70 -55.99
N GLU A 440 -69.87 10.56 -56.64
CA GLU A 440 -70.20 9.20 -56.19
C GLU A 440 -69.19 8.70 -55.16
#